data_AF-X1BC72-F1
#
_entry.id   AF-X1BC72-F1
#
_cell.length_a   1.000
_cell.length_b   1.000
_cell.length_c   1.000
_cell.angle_alpha   90.00
_cell.angle_beta   90.00
_cell.angle_gamma   90.00
#
_symmetry.space_group_name_H-M   'P 1'
#
loop_
_entity.id
_entity.type
_entity.pdbx_description
1 polymer ?
#
loop_
_entity_poly.entity_id
_entity_poly.type
_entity_poly.pdbx_seq_one_letter_code
_entity_poly.pdbx_strand_id
1 'polypeptide(L)'
;ARGKRVGAHLFAAKQEYAIEYLGVEEILVTAESPLGFNRWMLEWGLEFREGVQHELGGADTWALTKEGYNKHKSNKVFGRRPVPEELQKMASQPTIIVPTIARKRTV
;
A
#
# COMPACT_ATOMS: atom_id res chain seq x y z
N ALA A 1 11.61 16.24 4.11
CA ALA A 1 10.27 16.22 3.48
C ALA A 1 9.54 14.93 3.86
N ARG A 2 8.36 15.02 4.49
CA ARG A 2 7.44 13.87 4.60
C ARG A 2 7.02 13.45 3.18
N GLY A 3 6.94 12.15 2.89
CA GLY A 3 6.30 11.67 1.66
C GLY A 3 7.17 11.53 0.39
N LYS A 4 8.33 10.86 0.46
CA LYS A 4 9.12 10.45 -0.74
C LYS A 4 8.44 9.33 -1.57
N ARG A 5 7.11 9.38 -1.75
CA ARG A 5 6.30 8.34 -2.44
C ARG A 5 6.40 6.93 -1.85
N VAL A 6 6.97 6.78 -0.65
CA VAL A 6 7.12 5.48 0.03
C VAL A 6 5.77 4.76 0.16
N GLY A 7 4.71 5.47 0.54
CA GLY A 7 3.36 4.89 0.60
C GLY A 7 2.85 4.35 -0.74
N ALA A 8 3.18 4.99 -1.87
CA ALA A 8 2.79 4.51 -3.19
C ALA A 8 3.55 3.22 -3.57
N HIS A 9 4.83 3.13 -3.22
CA HIS A 9 5.61 1.90 -3.43
C HIS A 9 5.15 0.76 -2.51
N LEU A 10 4.81 1.06 -1.26
CA LEU A 10 4.25 0.07 -0.33
C LEU A 10 2.88 -0.43 -0.81
N PHE A 11 2.03 0.47 -1.32
CA PHE A 11 0.77 0.09 -1.95
C PHE A 11 1.02 -0.86 -3.13
N ALA A 12 1.89 -0.49 -4.07
CA ALA A 12 2.21 -1.33 -5.24
C ALA A 12 2.75 -2.71 -4.84
N ALA A 13 3.67 -2.77 -3.87
CA ALA A 13 4.24 -4.02 -3.38
C ALA A 13 3.20 -4.92 -2.69
N LYS A 14 2.25 -4.34 -1.95
CA LYS A 14 1.13 -5.09 -1.36
C LYS A 14 0.28 -5.76 -2.44
N GLN A 15 -0.06 -5.02 -3.50
CA GLN A 15 -0.91 -5.56 -4.57
C GLN A 15 -0.18 -6.60 -5.41
N GLU A 16 1.11 -6.40 -5.69
CA GLU A 16 1.98 -7.40 -6.32
C GLU A 16 1.93 -8.73 -5.54
N TYR A 17 2.10 -8.67 -4.22
CA TYR A 17 2.06 -9.88 -3.41
C TYR A 17 0.70 -10.58 -3.44
N ALA A 18 -0.38 -9.81 -3.27
CA ALA A 18 -1.74 -10.36 -3.28
C ALA A 18 -2.09 -11.02 -4.61
N ILE A 19 -1.76 -10.40 -5.74
CA ILE A 19 -2.14 -10.91 -7.06
C ILE A 19 -1.22 -12.04 -7.51
N GLU A 20 0.10 -11.88 -7.39
CA GLU A 20 1.06 -12.81 -8.01
C GLU A 20 1.41 -13.99 -7.12
N TYR A 21 1.32 -13.84 -5.79
CA TYR A 21 1.71 -14.88 -4.85
C TYR A 21 0.51 -15.52 -4.15
N LEU A 22 -0.52 -14.73 -3.82
CA LEU A 22 -1.75 -15.25 -3.21
C LEU A 22 -2.83 -15.63 -4.24
N GLY A 23 -2.69 -15.23 -5.51
CA GLY A 23 -3.65 -15.55 -6.56
C GLY A 23 -4.96 -14.78 -6.46
N VAL A 24 -4.95 -13.60 -5.83
CA VAL A 24 -6.13 -12.74 -5.72
C VAL A 24 -6.44 -12.12 -7.08
N GLU A 25 -7.69 -12.23 -7.52
CA GLU A 25 -8.14 -11.69 -8.82
C GLU A 25 -8.64 -10.23 -8.72
N GLU A 26 -9.14 -9.83 -7.55
CA GLU A 26 -9.65 -8.48 -7.29
C GLU A 26 -9.31 -8.02 -5.87
N ILE A 27 -8.90 -6.76 -5.73
CA ILE A 27 -8.61 -6.12 -4.45
C ILE A 27 -9.48 -4.88 -4.29
N LEU A 28 -10.30 -4.86 -3.23
CA LEU A 28 -11.09 -3.69 -2.87
C LEU A 28 -10.21 -2.63 -2.19
N VAL A 29 -10.44 -1.38 -2.56
CA VAL A 29 -9.69 -0.21 -2.11
C VAL A 29 -10.66 0.91 -1.83
N THR A 30 -10.44 1.63 -0.73
CA THR A 30 -11.18 2.85 -0.39
C THR A 30 -10.20 3.96 0.02
N ALA A 31 -10.61 5.22 -0.13
CA ALA A 31 -9.80 6.38 0.19
C ALA A 31 -10.65 7.57 0.64
N GLU A 32 -10.43 8.06 1.85
CA GLU A 32 -11.11 9.27 2.37
C GLU A 32 -10.40 10.57 1.97
N SER A 33 -9.10 10.49 1.64
CA SER A 33 -8.32 11.69 1.31
C SER A 33 -8.26 11.92 -0.21
N PRO A 34 -8.34 13.18 -0.68
CA PRO A 34 -8.20 13.51 -2.11
C PRO A 34 -6.87 13.04 -2.71
N LEU A 35 -5.80 13.06 -1.92
CA LEU A 35 -4.48 12.58 -2.37
C LEU A 35 -4.48 11.06 -2.54
N GLY A 36 -5.10 10.32 -1.62
CA GLY A 36 -5.27 8.86 -1.74
C GLY A 36 -6.09 8.51 -2.97
N PHE A 37 -7.20 9.21 -3.19
CA PHE A 37 -8.06 9.03 -4.36
C PHE A 37 -7.28 9.20 -5.67
N ASN A 38 -6.55 10.31 -5.83
CA ASN A 38 -5.75 10.54 -7.04
C ASN A 38 -4.64 9.49 -7.22
N ARG A 39 -3.96 9.11 -6.13
CA ARG A 39 -2.82 8.19 -6.17
C ARG A 39 -3.20 6.74 -6.41
N TRP A 40 -4.38 6.34 -5.96
CA TRP A 40 -4.82 4.95 -6.02
C TRP A 40 -5.84 4.80 -7.14
N MET A 41 -7.01 5.43 -7.00
CA MET A 41 -8.12 5.28 -7.94
C MET A 41 -7.75 5.77 -9.34
N LEU A 42 -7.24 6.99 -9.48
CA LEU A 42 -6.95 7.53 -10.82
C LEU A 42 -5.67 6.96 -11.43
N GLU A 43 -4.57 6.94 -10.68
CA GLU A 43 -3.27 6.51 -11.21
C GLU A 43 -3.20 5.00 -11.56
N TRP A 44 -4.02 4.16 -10.93
CA TRP A 44 -4.15 2.73 -11.26
C TRP A 44 -5.39 2.40 -12.10
N GLY A 45 -6.25 3.38 -12.37
CA GLY A 45 -7.50 3.16 -13.11
C GLY A 45 -8.42 2.16 -12.40
N LEU A 46 -8.60 2.30 -11.08
CA LEU A 46 -9.48 1.43 -10.32
C LEU A 46 -10.92 1.57 -10.79
N GLU A 47 -11.67 0.48 -10.72
CA GLU A 47 -13.06 0.44 -11.15
C GLU A 47 -13.97 0.70 -9.97
N PHE A 48 -14.95 1.58 -10.13
CA PHE A 48 -15.94 1.85 -9.08
C PHE A 48 -16.83 0.62 -8.86
N ARG A 49 -17.17 0.34 -7.60
CA ARG A 49 -18.08 -0.75 -7.21
C ARG A 49 -19.28 -0.15 -6.49
N GLU A 50 -20.30 0.18 -7.28
CA GLU A 50 -21.54 0.78 -6.79
C GLU A 50 -22.26 -0.16 -5.80
N GLY A 51 -22.73 0.39 -4.69
CA GLY A 51 -23.47 -0.36 -3.67
C GLY A 51 -22.64 -1.34 -2.84
N VAL A 52 -21.33 -1.42 -3.06
CA VAL A 52 -20.42 -2.26 -2.27
C VAL A 52 -19.83 -1.44 -1.13
N GLN A 53 -19.99 -1.92 0.10
CA GLN A 53 -19.38 -1.31 1.28
C GLN A 53 -18.00 -1.92 1.57
N HIS A 54 -16.97 -1.08 1.67
CA HIS A 54 -15.64 -1.53 2.07
C HIS A 54 -15.63 -1.91 3.56
N GLU A 55 -14.80 -2.88 3.95
CA GLU A 55 -14.67 -3.34 5.35
C GLU A 55 -14.31 -2.23 6.35
N LEU A 56 -13.71 -1.15 5.85
CA LEU A 56 -13.29 0.02 6.63
C LEU A 56 -14.39 1.09 6.73
N GLY A 57 -15.43 1.00 5.89
CA GLY A 57 -16.47 2.00 5.75
C GLY A 57 -15.97 3.39 5.36
N GLY A 58 -16.83 4.41 5.52
CA GLY A 58 -16.45 5.83 5.45
C GLY A 58 -16.30 6.44 4.05
N ALA A 59 -16.05 5.64 3.02
CA ALA A 59 -15.92 6.11 1.64
C ALA A 59 -16.30 5.04 0.61
N ASP A 60 -16.44 5.49 -0.63
CA ASP A 60 -16.73 4.67 -1.81
C ASP A 60 -15.74 3.51 -1.99
N THR A 61 -16.23 2.41 -2.54
CA THR A 61 -15.44 1.22 -2.83
C THR A 61 -15.00 1.18 -4.29
N TRP A 62 -13.72 0.90 -4.49
CA TRP A 62 -13.09 0.75 -5.79
C TRP A 62 -12.37 -0.59 -5.85
N ALA A 63 -12.17 -1.13 -7.05
CA ALA A 63 -11.53 -2.42 -7.26
C ALA A 63 -10.31 -2.28 -8.15
N LEU A 64 -9.19 -2.87 -7.71
CA LEU A 64 -8.06 -3.20 -8.56
C LEU A 64 -8.25 -4.64 -9.05
N THR A 65 -8.61 -4.79 -10.31
CA THR A 65 -8.64 -6.10 -10.98
C THR A 65 -7.22 -6.52 -11.36
N LYS A 66 -7.00 -7.83 -11.50
CA LYS A 66 -5.74 -8.39 -12.02
C LYS A 66 -5.36 -7.80 -13.39
N GLU A 67 -6.34 -7.55 -14.24
CA GLU A 67 -6.14 -6.87 -15.52
C GLU A 67 -5.63 -5.43 -15.34
N GLY A 68 -6.29 -4.64 -14.48
CA GLY A 68 -5.86 -3.29 -14.14
C GLY A 68 -4.46 -3.26 -13.53
N TYR A 69 -4.14 -4.22 -12.65
CA TYR A 69 -2.80 -4.40 -12.11
C TYR A 69 -1.77 -4.65 -13.22
N ASN A 70 -2.01 -5.62 -14.10
CA ASN A 70 -1.08 -6.00 -15.17
C ASN A 70 -0.79 -4.82 -16.11
N LYS A 71 -1.81 -4.00 -16.41
CA LYS A 71 -1.68 -2.80 -17.24
C LYS A 71 -0.71 -1.77 -16.66
N HIS A 72 -0.66 -1.64 -15.33
CA HIS A 72 0.14 -0.62 -14.65
C HIS A 72 1.42 -1.16 -13.99
N LYS A 73 1.56 -2.48 -13.88
CA LYS A 73 2.66 -3.17 -13.19
C LYS A 73 4.03 -2.62 -13.57
N SER A 74 4.35 -2.56 -14.87
CA SER A 74 5.68 -2.19 -15.37
C SER A 74 6.16 -0.81 -14.90
N ASN A 75 5.24 0.10 -14.60
CA ASN A 75 5.54 1.49 -14.29
C ASN A 75 5.30 1.85 -12.81
N LYS A 76 4.69 0.95 -12.04
CA LYS A 76 4.31 1.20 -10.63
C LYS A 76 4.98 0.25 -9.65
N VAL A 77 5.25 -0.99 -10.07
CA VAL A 77 5.88 -2.01 -9.24
C VAL A 77 7.39 -1.95 -9.45
N PHE A 78 8.13 -1.73 -8.36
CA PHE A 78 9.57 -1.54 -8.39
C PHE A 78 10.29 -2.40 -7.36
N GLY A 79 11.56 -2.66 -7.67
CA GLY A 79 12.47 -3.41 -6.82
C GLY A 79 12.65 -4.83 -7.31
N ARG A 80 13.34 -5.63 -6.50
CA ARG A 80 13.55 -7.06 -6.74
C ARG A 80 12.98 -7.84 -5.55
N ARG A 81 12.49 -9.04 -5.84
CA ARG A 81 12.03 -10.01 -4.86
C ARG A 81 12.75 -11.34 -5.14
N PRO A 82 13.25 -12.05 -4.11
CA PRO A 82 13.26 -11.67 -2.70
C PRO A 82 14.16 -10.45 -2.42
N VAL A 83 13.96 -9.79 -1.28
CA VAL A 83 14.85 -8.72 -0.80
C VAL A 83 16.24 -9.32 -0.53
N PRO A 84 17.35 -8.64 -0.91
CA PRO A 84 18.69 -9.10 -0.57
C PRO A 84 18.84 -9.42 0.92
N GLU A 85 19.48 -10.55 1.24
CA GLU A 85 19.54 -11.09 2.60
C GLU A 85 20.12 -10.09 3.61
N GLU A 86 21.14 -9.34 3.21
CA GLU A 86 21.75 -8.26 3.98
C GLU A 86 20.71 -7.21 4.43
N LEU A 87 19.87 -6.74 3.50
CA LEU A 87 18.83 -5.76 3.77
C LEU A 87 17.71 -6.34 4.63
N GLN A 88 17.38 -7.61 4.41
CA GLN A 88 16.39 -8.33 5.22
C GLN A 88 16.85 -8.43 6.68
N LYS A 89 18.11 -8.85 6.93
CA LYS A 89 18.70 -8.94 8.26
C LYS A 89 18.70 -7.59 8.98
N MET A 90 19.07 -6.52 8.27
CA MET A 90 19.03 -5.15 8.80
C MET A 90 17.61 -4.71 9.16
N ALA A 91 16.62 -4.97 8.30
CA ALA A 91 15.22 -4.60 8.54
C ALA A 91 14.58 -5.36 9.71
N SER A 92 15.02 -6.60 9.96
CA SER A 92 14.56 -7.42 11.09
C SER A 92 15.07 -6.94 12.46
N GLN A 93 16.01 -5.99 12.50
CA GLN A 93 16.54 -5.40 13.74
C GLN A 93 16.31 -3.87 13.77
N PRO A 94 15.04 -3.41 13.81
CA PRO A 94 14.76 -1.98 13.74
C PRO A 94 15.26 -1.28 15.01
N THR A 95 15.99 -0.17 14.83
CA THR A 95 16.28 0.74 15.94
C THR A 95 15.01 1.53 16.27
N ILE A 96 14.37 1.19 17.38
CA ILE A 96 13.20 1.91 17.87
C ILE A 96 13.67 3.21 18.55
N ILE A 97 13.42 4.34 17.90
CA ILE A 97 13.69 5.66 18.47
C ILE A 97 12.47 6.07 19.30
N VAL A 98 12.57 5.94 20.61
CA VAL A 98 11.52 6.41 21.54
C VAL A 98 11.69 7.92 21.76
N PRO A 99 10.67 8.75 21.48
CA PRO A 99 10.77 10.19 21.68
C PRO A 99 11.01 10.54 23.16
N THR A 100 11.89 11.50 23.42
CA THR A 100 12.29 11.93 24.77
C THR A 100 11.10 12.36 25.65
N ILE A 101 10.02 12.86 25.04
CA ILE A 101 8.77 13.28 25.72
C ILE A 101 8.07 12.10 26.42
N ALA A 102 8.24 10.86 25.95
CA ALA A 102 7.64 9.69 26.58
C ALA A 102 8.37 9.23 27.86
N ARG A 103 9.54 9.82 28.21
CA ARG A 103 10.33 9.42 29.39
C ARG A 103 9.90 10.06 30.72
N LYS A 104 8.89 10.94 30.74
CA LYS A 104 8.39 11.54 31.99
C LYS A 104 7.00 11.02 32.34
N ARG A 105 6.98 9.88 33.04
CA ARG A 105 5.99 9.56 34.09
C ARG A 105 6.47 8.32 34.85
N THR A 106 7.38 8.57 35.78
CA THR A 106 7.51 7.72 36.97
C THR A 106 7.27 8.67 38.13
N VAL A 107 6.17 8.41 38.85
CA VAL A 107 5.85 9.04 40.13
C VAL A 107 6.85 8.54 41.16
#